data_AF-A0A0C9QN73-F1
#
_entry.id   AF-A0A0C9QN73-F1
#
_cell.length_a   1.000
_cell.length_b   1.000
_cell.length_c   1.000
_cell.angle_alpha   90.00
_cell.angle_beta   90.00
_cell.angle_gamma   90.00
#
_symmetry.space_group_name_H-M   'P 1'
#
loop_
_entity.id
_entity.type
_entity.pdbx_description
1 polymer ?
#
loop_
_entity_poly.entity_id
_entity_poly.type
_entity_poly.pdbx_seq_one_letter_code
_entity_poly.pdbx_strand_id
1 'polypeptide(L)'
;MASLHILRKVVPAAIRTLKHGSPLHSAARFAVRIQRLPELTKRTPWAEITGAAFASKSEGEENLLQILDSEIQCALDSDPPREDLVPKGAIPFTIEDKPGEQSICLRRKYGNEDIKVEVMPLEIGEQDEEDEDDEERGRSGETHVTMIVTISKGEGRRFLEFICSGYSDDMAIESMSVKEPEQSTDFIGYEGPPFSDLDDELQRGFHKYLEVRGIKASLSNFLAEYMLNKDSNEYIRWLRNMKEFVEK
;
A
#
# COMPACT_ATOMS: atom_id res chain seq x y z
N MET A 1 -21.81 68.63 28.58
CA MET A 1 -20.40 68.68 29.04
C MET A 1 -19.60 67.73 28.15
N ALA A 2 -18.80 68.30 27.21
CA ALA A 2 -17.33 68.09 27.05
C ALA A 2 -16.93 66.63 26.68
N SER A 3 -16.56 66.25 25.45
CA SER A 3 -15.39 66.63 24.57
C SER A 3 -14.04 66.19 25.19
N LEU A 4 -13.16 65.35 24.58
CA LEU A 4 -12.29 65.55 23.40
C LEU A 4 -11.69 64.17 22.93
N HIS A 5 -11.67 63.81 21.64
CA HIS A 5 -10.60 63.93 20.60
C HIS A 5 -9.43 62.90 20.64
N ILE A 6 -9.37 61.94 19.69
CA ILE A 6 -8.54 61.86 18.45
C ILE A 6 -7.10 61.33 18.67
N LEU A 7 -6.73 60.20 18.02
CA LEU A 7 -5.72 60.19 16.92
C LEU A 7 -5.67 58.89 16.13
N ARG A 8 -5.71 59.06 14.80
CA ARG A 8 -5.47 58.09 13.72
C ARG A 8 -3.98 57.70 13.69
N LYS A 9 -3.67 56.46 13.33
CA LYS A 9 -2.51 56.15 12.46
C LYS A 9 -2.86 55.04 11.48
N VAL A 10 -2.44 55.29 10.24
CA VAL A 10 -2.60 54.50 9.02
C VAL A 10 -1.35 53.62 8.82
N VAL A 11 -1.59 52.35 8.45
CA VAL A 11 -0.89 51.37 7.57
C VAL A 11 0.60 51.62 7.23
N PRO A 12 1.42 50.53 7.18
CA PRO A 12 1.83 50.09 5.85
C PRO A 12 1.57 48.60 5.60
N ALA A 13 1.30 48.32 4.33
CA ALA A 13 1.10 47.00 3.76
C ALA A 13 2.32 46.11 3.97
N ALA A 14 2.08 44.84 4.32
CA ALA A 14 3.07 43.78 4.22
C ALA A 14 2.49 42.69 3.32
N ILE A 15 3.08 42.59 2.14
CA ILE A 15 2.92 41.51 1.17
C ILE A 15 3.31 40.20 1.86
N ARG A 16 2.38 39.24 1.95
CA ARG A 16 2.69 37.83 2.20
C ARG A 16 2.09 37.00 1.09
N THR A 17 2.93 36.81 0.09
CA THR A 17 3.15 35.57 -0.69
C THR A 17 2.04 34.53 -0.62
N LEU A 18 1.43 34.28 -1.77
CA LEU A 18 0.71 33.07 -2.12
C LEU A 18 1.49 31.85 -1.61
N LYS A 19 1.02 31.21 -0.54
CA LYS A 19 1.36 29.81 -0.29
C LYS A 19 0.68 29.02 -1.40
N HIS A 20 1.48 28.63 -2.38
CA HIS A 20 1.12 27.52 -3.25
C HIS A 20 0.89 26.32 -2.32
N GLY A 21 -0.37 25.93 -2.16
CA GLY A 21 -0.67 24.59 -1.70
C GLY A 21 -0.17 23.66 -2.79
N SER A 22 0.92 22.95 -2.51
CA SER A 22 1.33 21.80 -3.31
C SER A 22 0.29 20.70 -3.08
N PRO A 23 -0.47 20.28 -4.10
CA PRO A 23 -1.27 19.08 -3.99
C PRO A 23 -0.29 17.90 -3.95
N LEU A 24 -0.53 16.95 -3.05
CA LEU A 24 0.13 15.65 -3.06
C LEU A 24 -0.36 14.91 -4.31
N HIS A 25 0.36 15.07 -5.42
CA HIS A 25 0.13 14.29 -6.63
C HIS A 25 1.01 13.05 -6.56
N SER A 26 0.43 11.93 -6.12
CA SER A 26 0.98 10.61 -6.41
C SER A 26 0.57 10.22 -7.83
N ALA A 27 1.55 10.01 -8.69
CA ALA A 27 1.37 9.72 -10.10
C ALA A 27 1.27 8.22 -10.33
N ALA A 28 0.05 7.70 -10.40
CA ALA A 28 -0.23 6.41 -11.04
C ALA A 28 -1.58 6.51 -11.75
N ARG A 29 -1.57 7.05 -12.98
CA ARG A 29 -2.75 7.08 -13.84
C ARG A 29 -2.38 6.62 -15.24
N PHE A 30 -2.70 5.37 -15.58
CA PHE A 30 -2.87 4.96 -16.97
C PHE A 30 -3.96 3.90 -17.12
N ALA A 31 -5.15 4.34 -17.52
CA ALA A 31 -6.16 3.48 -18.13
C ALA A 31 -5.84 3.34 -19.64
N VAL A 32 -5.19 2.25 -20.04
CA VAL A 32 -5.05 1.93 -21.47
C VAL A 32 -6.31 1.16 -21.92
N ARG A 33 -7.23 1.87 -22.57
CA ARG A 33 -8.39 1.27 -23.23
C ARG A 33 -7.99 0.74 -24.60
N ILE A 34 -7.65 -0.55 -24.67
CA ILE A 34 -7.32 -1.24 -25.92
C ILE A 34 -8.59 -1.33 -26.79
N GLN A 35 -8.61 -0.60 -27.90
CA GLN A 35 -9.61 -0.77 -28.96
C GLN A 35 -9.19 -1.95 -29.86
N ARG A 36 -10.06 -2.97 -29.97
CA ARG A 36 -9.86 -4.12 -30.86
C ARG A 36 -9.93 -3.69 -32.33
N LEU A 37 -8.93 -4.08 -33.14
CA LEU A 37 -8.99 -4.08 -34.61
C LEU A 37 -8.87 -5.52 -35.14
N PRO A 38 -9.50 -5.83 -36.29
CA PRO A 38 -9.84 -7.20 -36.69
C PRO A 38 -8.71 -7.94 -37.43
N GLU A 39 -8.77 -9.27 -37.33
CA GLU A 39 -7.86 -10.25 -37.90
C GLU A 39 -7.78 -10.21 -39.44
N LEU A 40 -6.56 -10.30 -39.97
CA LEU A 40 -6.28 -10.64 -41.37
C LEU A 40 -5.20 -11.72 -41.42
N THR A 41 -5.64 -12.98 -41.43
CA THR A 41 -4.77 -14.14 -41.63
C THR A 41 -4.61 -14.44 -43.12
N LYS A 42 -3.38 -14.39 -43.64
CA LYS A 42 -2.93 -15.25 -44.75
C LYS A 42 -1.49 -15.68 -44.51
N ARG A 43 -1.33 -16.98 -44.20
CA ARG A 43 -0.04 -17.66 -44.02
C ARG A 43 0.66 -17.82 -45.38
N THR A 44 1.96 -17.53 -45.42
CA THR A 44 2.89 -18.00 -46.46
C THR A 44 3.96 -18.91 -45.84
N PRO A 45 4.54 -19.84 -46.61
CA PRO A 45 5.42 -20.89 -46.08
C PRO A 45 6.82 -20.34 -45.76
N TRP A 46 7.31 -20.75 -44.59
CA TRP A 46 8.66 -20.55 -44.07
C TRP A 46 9.74 -21.08 -45.01
N ALA A 47 10.71 -20.23 -45.35
CA ALA A 47 12.01 -20.63 -45.87
C ALA A 47 13.03 -20.43 -44.75
N GLU A 48 13.83 -21.46 -44.50
CA GLU A 48 14.88 -21.49 -43.49
C GLU A 48 15.95 -20.44 -43.80
N ILE A 49 16.12 -19.45 -42.91
CA ILE A 49 17.28 -18.56 -42.91
C ILE A 49 18.13 -18.90 -41.69
N THR A 50 19.22 -19.61 -41.93
CA THR A 50 20.33 -19.73 -40.99
C THR A 50 21.17 -18.45 -41.09
N GLY A 51 20.92 -17.55 -40.17
CA GLY A 51 21.73 -16.36 -39.96
C GLY A 51 21.39 -15.77 -38.59
N ALA A 52 22.35 -15.79 -37.67
CA ALA A 52 22.28 -14.97 -36.47
C ALA A 52 22.44 -13.50 -36.89
N ALA A 53 21.38 -12.94 -37.48
CA ALA A 53 21.22 -11.51 -37.57
C ALA A 53 20.94 -11.04 -36.15
N PHE A 54 21.84 -10.24 -35.58
CA PHE A 54 21.43 -9.34 -34.52
C PHE A 54 20.29 -8.51 -35.12
N ALA A 55 19.06 -8.78 -34.70
CA ALA A 55 17.93 -7.95 -35.08
C ALA A 55 18.28 -6.53 -34.62
N SER A 56 18.42 -5.60 -35.56
CA SER A 56 18.54 -4.18 -35.23
C SER A 56 17.27 -3.80 -34.47
N LYS A 57 17.42 -3.18 -33.29
CA LYS A 57 16.27 -2.68 -32.52
C LYS A 57 15.39 -1.83 -33.42
N SER A 58 14.08 -2.02 -33.33
CA SER A 58 13.13 -1.21 -34.11
C SER A 58 13.07 0.22 -33.56
N GLU A 59 12.70 1.19 -34.39
CA GLU A 59 12.47 2.57 -33.96
C GLU A 59 11.46 2.66 -32.78
N GLY A 60 10.48 1.75 -32.76
CA GLY A 60 9.52 1.63 -31.66
C GLY A 60 10.15 1.16 -30.35
N GLU A 61 11.09 0.21 -30.40
CA GLU A 61 11.84 -0.26 -29.23
C GLU A 61 12.77 0.82 -28.70
N GLU A 62 13.49 1.53 -29.58
CA GLU A 62 14.36 2.64 -29.17
C GLU A 62 13.58 3.77 -28.49
N ASN A 63 12.42 4.14 -29.03
CA ASN A 63 11.54 5.13 -28.42
C ASN A 63 11.01 4.65 -27.06
N LEU A 64 10.53 3.40 -26.95
CA LEU A 64 10.04 2.86 -25.69
C LEU A 64 11.13 2.82 -24.61
N LEU A 65 12.37 2.47 -24.97
CA LEU A 65 13.49 2.48 -24.04
C LEU A 65 13.79 3.88 -23.49
N GLN A 66 13.74 4.91 -24.35
CA GLN A 66 13.90 6.30 -23.91
C GLN A 66 12.78 6.74 -22.97
N ILE A 67 11.53 6.33 -23.24
CA ILE A 67 10.39 6.62 -22.37
C ILE A 67 10.57 5.93 -21.01
N LEU A 68 10.95 4.65 -21.00
CA LEU A 68 11.18 3.90 -19.76
C LEU A 68 12.32 4.51 -18.94
N ASP A 69 13.41 4.96 -19.58
CA ASP A 69 14.50 5.66 -18.90
C ASP A 69 14.06 6.97 -18.28
N SER A 70 13.26 7.76 -19.02
CA SER A 70 12.69 8.99 -18.50
C SER A 70 11.79 8.72 -17.30
N GLU A 71 10.96 7.68 -17.36
CA GLU A 71 10.03 7.35 -16.28
C GLU A 71 10.76 6.87 -15.02
N ILE A 72 11.78 6.02 -15.18
CA ILE A 72 12.64 5.57 -14.07
C ILE A 72 13.30 6.77 -13.39
N GLN A 73 13.81 7.72 -14.17
CA GLN A 73 14.44 8.91 -13.64
C GLN A 73 13.43 9.82 -12.92
N CYS A 74 12.26 10.05 -13.52
CA CYS A 74 11.17 10.81 -12.89
C CYS A 74 10.76 10.21 -11.54
N ALA A 75 10.61 8.89 -11.47
CA ALA A 75 10.24 8.18 -10.24
C ALA A 75 11.32 8.34 -9.16
N LEU A 76 12.60 8.17 -9.52
CA LEU A 76 13.75 8.33 -8.60
C LEU A 76 13.87 9.76 -8.06
N ASP A 77 13.58 10.76 -8.88
CA ASP A 77 13.66 12.18 -8.48
C ASP A 77 12.46 12.60 -7.62
N SER A 78 11.30 11.98 -7.83
CA SER A 78 10.05 12.33 -7.14
C SER A 78 9.90 11.64 -5.79
N ASP A 79 10.15 10.32 -5.73
CA ASP A 79 10.05 9.52 -4.51
C ASP A 79 11.21 8.51 -4.41
N PRO A 80 12.40 8.98 -3.98
CA PRO A 80 13.58 8.14 -3.92
C PRO A 80 13.43 7.02 -2.87
N PRO A 81 13.82 5.78 -3.22
CA PRO A 81 13.94 4.66 -2.29
C PRO A 81 14.61 5.03 -0.96
N ARG A 82 13.94 4.76 0.16
CA ARG A 82 14.50 4.90 1.51
C ARG A 82 14.99 3.55 2.04
N GLU A 83 16.28 3.48 2.39
CA GLU A 83 16.91 2.24 2.88
C GLU A 83 16.86 2.09 4.42
N ASP A 84 16.55 3.16 5.15
CA ASP A 84 16.71 3.25 6.62
C ASP A 84 15.40 3.19 7.41
N LEU A 85 14.31 2.73 6.80
CA LEU A 85 12.98 2.75 7.41
C LEU A 85 12.80 1.84 8.62
N VAL A 86 13.75 0.93 8.88
CA VAL A 86 13.68 0.04 10.04
C VAL A 86 14.79 0.39 11.03
N PRO A 87 14.58 1.35 11.95
CA PRO A 87 15.50 1.53 13.07
C PRO A 87 15.58 0.23 13.86
N LYS A 88 16.80 -0.24 14.13
CA LYS A 88 17.01 -1.49 14.87
C LYS A 88 16.27 -1.45 16.21
N GLY A 89 15.36 -2.40 16.41
CA GLY A 89 14.57 -2.52 17.64
C GLY A 89 13.34 -1.60 17.73
N ALA A 90 12.94 -0.93 16.65
CA ALA A 90 11.74 -0.09 16.63
C ALA A 90 10.45 -0.89 16.85
N ILE A 91 10.40 -2.12 16.32
CA ILE A 91 9.27 -3.03 16.45
C ILE A 91 9.73 -4.40 16.96
N PRO A 92 8.86 -5.15 17.65
CA PRO A 92 9.20 -6.46 18.20
C PRO A 92 9.03 -7.60 17.19
N PHE A 93 9.02 -7.30 15.89
CA PHE A 93 8.81 -8.24 14.80
C PHE A 93 10.03 -8.30 13.88
N THR A 94 10.28 -9.48 13.32
CA THR A 94 11.17 -9.65 12.17
C THR A 94 10.35 -9.48 10.90
N ILE A 95 10.78 -8.59 10.01
CA ILE A 95 10.15 -8.37 8.70
C ILE A 95 10.78 -9.33 7.68
N GLU A 96 9.93 -10.09 7.01
CA GLU A 96 10.24 -10.90 5.83
C GLU A 96 9.65 -10.19 4.60
N ASP A 97 10.51 -9.52 3.84
CA ASP A 97 10.15 -8.80 2.63
C ASP A 97 10.96 -9.36 1.46
N LYS A 98 10.26 -9.74 0.39
CA LYS A 98 10.87 -10.28 -0.81
C LYS A 98 10.63 -9.32 -1.97
N PRO A 99 11.68 -8.95 -2.71
CA PRO A 99 11.51 -8.18 -3.91
C PRO A 99 10.54 -8.87 -4.88
N GLY A 100 9.54 -8.13 -5.37
CA GLY A 100 8.60 -8.55 -6.43
C GLY A 100 7.30 -9.15 -5.88
N GLU A 101 7.22 -9.37 -4.58
CA GLU A 101 5.95 -9.59 -3.87
C GLU A 101 5.45 -8.23 -3.37
N GLN A 102 4.16 -7.93 -3.48
CA GLN A 102 3.62 -6.65 -2.98
C GLN A 102 3.30 -6.67 -1.48
N SER A 103 3.10 -7.86 -0.90
CA SER A 103 2.88 -8.04 0.53
C SER A 103 4.19 -8.26 1.29
N ILE A 104 4.14 -8.08 2.61
CA ILE A 104 5.22 -8.45 3.53
C ILE A 104 4.69 -9.31 4.67
N CYS A 105 5.58 -10.09 5.29
CA CYS A 105 5.25 -10.94 6.41
C CYS A 105 6.09 -10.57 7.64
N LEU A 106 5.45 -10.25 8.75
CA LEU A 106 6.09 -10.02 10.03
C LEU A 106 5.96 -11.27 10.90
N ARG A 107 7.04 -11.64 11.60
CA ARG A 107 7.06 -12.76 12.54
C ARG A 107 7.54 -12.37 13.91
N ARG A 108 6.91 -12.93 14.94
CA ARG A 108 7.30 -12.78 16.34
C ARG A 108 6.94 -14.02 17.15
N LYS A 109 7.80 -14.39 18.10
CA LYS A 109 7.44 -15.31 19.19
C LYS A 109 7.02 -14.52 20.42
N TYR A 110 5.93 -14.93 21.07
CA TYR A 110 5.44 -14.34 22.31
C TYR A 110 5.04 -15.45 23.29
N GLY A 111 5.94 -15.79 24.23
CA GLY A 111 5.74 -16.95 25.09
C GLY A 111 5.70 -18.25 24.28
N ASN A 112 4.58 -18.98 24.34
CA ASN A 112 4.32 -20.19 23.56
C ASN A 112 3.54 -19.94 22.25
N GLU A 113 3.42 -18.68 21.84
CA GLU A 113 2.72 -18.27 20.64
C GLU A 113 3.68 -17.93 19.51
N ASP A 114 3.32 -18.39 18.31
CA ASP A 114 3.90 -17.93 17.05
C ASP A 114 2.92 -16.97 16.39
N ILE A 115 3.38 -15.74 16.18
CA ILE A 115 2.60 -14.65 15.60
C ILE A 115 3.13 -14.38 14.20
N LYS A 116 2.24 -14.44 13.22
CA LYS A 116 2.46 -14.01 11.83
C LYS A 116 1.53 -12.84 11.55
N VAL A 117 2.06 -11.76 10.97
CA VAL A 117 1.24 -10.65 10.47
C VAL A 117 1.56 -10.48 8.99
N GLU A 118 0.59 -10.75 8.14
CA GLU A 118 0.70 -10.52 6.70
C GLU A 118 0.06 -9.17 6.38
N VAL A 119 0.83 -8.28 5.77
CA VAL A 119 0.38 -6.93 5.44
C VAL A 119 0.03 -6.90 3.97
N MET A 120 -1.21 -6.56 3.69
CA MET A 120 -1.73 -6.48 2.33
C MET A 120 -1.18 -5.25 1.62
N PRO A 121 -1.10 -5.26 0.28
CA PRO A 121 -0.78 -4.07 -0.49
C PRO A 121 -1.73 -2.91 -0.14
N LEU A 122 -1.21 -1.68 -0.17
CA LEU A 122 -2.03 -0.51 0.11
C LEU A 122 -3.07 -0.34 -1.01
N GLU A 123 -4.33 -0.19 -0.62
CA GLU A 123 -5.38 0.24 -1.52
C GLU A 123 -5.34 1.77 -1.60
N ILE A 124 -4.57 2.29 -2.56
CA ILE A 124 -4.57 3.72 -2.85
C ILE A 124 -5.81 4.00 -3.69
N GLY A 125 -6.89 4.43 -3.04
CA GLY A 125 -8.12 4.82 -3.73
C GLY A 125 -7.86 5.96 -4.71
N GLU A 126 -8.55 5.93 -5.85
CA GLU A 126 -8.68 7.10 -6.72
C GLU A 126 -9.36 8.20 -5.88
N GLN A 127 -8.66 9.30 -5.61
CA GLN A 127 -9.34 10.51 -5.13
C GLN A 127 -10.16 11.03 -6.31
N ASP A 128 -11.38 10.51 -6.46
CA ASP A 128 -12.39 11.12 -7.29
C ASP A 128 -12.73 12.47 -6.65
N GLU A 129 -12.41 13.55 -7.37
CA GLU A 129 -12.91 14.88 -7.07
C GLU A 129 -14.41 14.91 -7.43
N GLU A 130 -15.30 14.53 -6.49
CA GLU A 130 -16.78 14.73 -6.45
C GLU A 130 -17.32 13.66 -5.44
N ASP A 131 -17.94 13.96 -4.29
CA ASP A 131 -19.19 14.70 -4.09
C ASP A 131 -19.27 15.37 -2.70
N GLU A 132 -19.76 16.62 -2.66
CA GLU A 132 -20.30 17.28 -1.48
C GLU A 132 -21.74 16.82 -1.26
N ASP A 133 -21.98 15.75 -0.48
CA ASP A 133 -23.19 15.53 0.33
C ASP A 133 -23.22 14.08 0.87
N ASP A 134 -22.41 13.79 1.89
CA ASP A 134 -22.72 12.69 2.81
C ASP A 134 -22.25 13.05 4.23
N GLU A 135 -23.20 13.12 5.16
CA GLU A 135 -22.95 13.36 6.60
C GLU A 135 -22.39 12.11 7.31
N GLU A 136 -21.77 11.19 6.56
CA GLU A 136 -20.98 10.06 7.07
C GLU A 136 -19.49 10.23 6.69
N ARG A 137 -18.97 11.46 6.80
CA ARG A 137 -17.52 11.71 6.72
C ARG A 137 -16.83 11.16 7.97
N GLY A 138 -16.32 9.94 7.84
CA GLY A 138 -15.26 9.43 8.71
C GLY A 138 -14.24 8.65 7.90
N ARG A 139 -13.14 9.32 7.52
CA ARG A 139 -11.88 8.74 6.99
C ARG A 139 -11.72 8.56 5.47
N SER A 140 -12.53 9.21 4.63
CA SER A 140 -12.25 9.26 3.18
C SER A 140 -10.97 10.09 2.91
N GLY A 141 -9.85 9.39 2.68
CA GLY A 141 -8.55 9.98 2.35
C GLY A 141 -7.40 9.57 3.28
N GLU A 142 -7.65 8.81 4.34
CA GLU A 142 -6.58 8.29 5.20
C GLU A 142 -6.06 6.95 4.66
N THR A 143 -4.78 6.91 4.28
CA THR A 143 -4.09 5.65 3.96
C THR A 143 -4.14 4.73 5.17
N HIS A 144 -4.74 3.56 5.01
CA HIS A 144 -4.78 2.52 6.04
C HIS A 144 -4.05 1.28 5.57
N VAL A 145 -3.57 0.49 6.53
CA VAL A 145 -2.95 -0.82 6.26
C VAL A 145 -3.90 -1.93 6.66
N THR A 146 -4.14 -2.85 5.73
CA THR A 146 -4.88 -4.07 6.01
C THR A 146 -3.91 -5.17 6.41
N MET A 147 -4.16 -5.80 7.56
CA MET A 147 -3.30 -6.82 8.15
C MET A 147 -4.09 -8.08 8.45
N ILE A 148 -3.54 -9.23 8.07
CA ILE A 148 -4.01 -10.54 8.50
C ILE A 148 -3.09 -11.04 9.61
N VAL A 149 -3.62 -11.08 10.83
CA VAL A 149 -2.89 -11.53 12.01
C VAL A 149 -3.24 -12.97 12.30
N THR A 150 -2.24 -13.85 12.29
CA THR A 150 -2.37 -15.25 12.70
C THR A 150 -1.60 -15.51 13.98
N ILE A 151 -2.27 -16.13 14.97
CA ILE A 151 -1.67 -16.52 16.25
C ILE A 151 -1.91 -18.02 16.47
N SER A 152 -0.83 -18.80 16.46
CA SER A 152 -0.85 -20.23 16.79
C SER A 152 -0.16 -20.49 18.14
N LYS A 153 -0.47 -21.63 18.78
CA LYS A 153 0.03 -22.01 20.11
C LYS A 153 0.61 -23.42 20.10
N GLY A 154 1.91 -23.54 20.37
CA GLY A 154 2.59 -24.83 20.52
C GLY A 154 2.36 -25.79 19.34
N GLU A 155 2.12 -27.07 19.64
CA GLU A 155 1.83 -28.12 18.64
C GLU A 155 0.35 -28.16 18.20
N GLY A 156 -0.46 -27.20 18.66
CA GLY A 156 -1.86 -27.11 18.28
C GLY A 156 -2.00 -26.85 16.78
N ARG A 157 -2.88 -27.62 16.13
CA ARG A 157 -3.20 -27.39 14.71
C ARG A 157 -4.03 -26.11 14.49
N ARG A 158 -4.74 -25.65 15.51
CA ARG A 158 -5.61 -24.46 15.40
C ARG A 158 -4.84 -23.17 15.55
N PHE A 159 -5.28 -22.16 14.83
CA PHE A 159 -4.81 -20.79 14.99
C PHE A 159 -5.99 -19.82 15.01
N LEU A 160 -5.77 -18.69 15.66
CA LEU A 160 -6.69 -17.57 15.65
C LEU A 160 -6.24 -16.62 14.54
N GLU A 161 -7.16 -16.25 13.66
CA GLU A 161 -6.94 -15.27 12.61
C GLU A 161 -7.78 -14.04 12.88
N PHE A 162 -7.18 -12.86 12.69
CA PHE A 162 -7.86 -11.58 12.68
C PHE A 162 -7.57 -10.87 11.37
N ILE A 163 -8.58 -10.17 10.86
CA ILE A 163 -8.40 -9.15 9.83
C ILE A 163 -8.49 -7.80 10.53
N CYS A 164 -7.45 -6.98 10.39
CA CYS A 164 -7.35 -5.70 11.05
C CYS A 164 -7.08 -4.58 10.05
N SER A 165 -7.76 -3.44 10.26
CA SER A 165 -7.51 -2.20 9.54
C SER A 165 -6.78 -1.24 10.46
N GLY A 166 -5.54 -0.89 10.10
CA GLY A 166 -4.69 0.01 10.85
C GLY A 166 -4.69 1.41 10.27
N TYR A 167 -5.00 2.41 11.09
CA TYR A 167 -4.99 3.82 10.73
C TYR A 167 -3.97 4.62 11.56
N SER A 168 -3.90 5.94 11.32
CA SER A 168 -2.89 6.83 11.91
C SER A 168 -2.94 6.89 13.45
N ASP A 169 -4.11 6.75 14.04
CA ASP A 169 -4.37 6.94 15.47
C ASP A 169 -5.01 5.71 16.15
N ASP A 170 -5.60 4.81 15.37
CA ASP A 170 -6.33 3.64 15.88
C ASP A 170 -6.20 2.42 14.97
N MET A 171 -6.63 1.26 15.47
CA MET A 171 -6.69 0.01 14.74
C MET A 171 -8.02 -0.69 15.02
N ALA A 172 -8.76 -1.00 13.95
CA ALA A 172 -10.00 -1.77 14.01
C ALA A 172 -9.74 -3.26 13.78
N ILE A 173 -10.54 -4.11 14.44
CA ILE A 173 -10.65 -5.53 14.12
C ILE A 173 -11.93 -5.68 13.28
N GLU A 174 -11.78 -6.09 12.03
CA GLU A 174 -12.90 -6.27 11.10
C GLU A 174 -13.58 -7.63 11.33
N SER A 175 -12.76 -8.67 11.46
CA SER A 175 -13.23 -10.04 11.66
C SER A 175 -12.24 -10.87 12.46
N MET A 176 -12.75 -11.96 13.05
CA MET A 176 -11.95 -12.93 13.77
C MET A 176 -12.49 -14.35 13.56
N SER A 177 -11.61 -15.30 13.29
CA SER A 177 -12.01 -16.70 13.07
C SER A 177 -10.97 -17.67 13.64
N VAL A 178 -11.42 -18.87 14.02
CA VAL A 178 -10.54 -19.97 14.41
C VAL A 178 -10.41 -20.93 13.24
N LYS A 179 -9.18 -21.12 12.76
CA LYS A 179 -8.88 -21.93 11.57
C LYS A 179 -7.98 -23.12 11.90
N GLU A 180 -7.99 -24.11 11.00
CA GLU A 180 -7.08 -25.27 11.00
C GLU A 180 -6.40 -25.35 9.61
N PRO A 181 -5.10 -25.72 9.52
CA PRO A 181 -4.32 -25.65 8.29
C PRO A 181 -4.74 -26.65 7.20
N GLU A 182 -5.54 -27.67 7.54
CA GLU A 182 -5.92 -28.77 6.64
C GLU A 182 -7.42 -28.82 6.31
N GLN A 183 -8.20 -27.77 6.63
CA GLN A 183 -9.59 -27.73 6.16
C GLN A 183 -9.60 -27.63 4.62
N SER A 184 -10.12 -28.67 3.97
CA SER A 184 -10.44 -28.70 2.55
C SER A 184 -11.29 -27.47 2.18
N THR A 185 -11.09 -26.92 0.99
CA THR A 185 -11.89 -25.82 0.41
C THR A 185 -13.41 -26.09 0.39
N ASP A 186 -13.82 -27.35 0.57
CA ASP A 186 -15.21 -27.79 0.53
C ASP A 186 -15.92 -27.67 1.89
N PHE A 187 -15.20 -27.34 2.97
CA PHE A 187 -15.78 -27.11 4.29
C PHE A 187 -15.64 -25.64 4.69
N ILE A 188 -16.75 -24.91 4.64
CA ILE A 188 -16.81 -23.54 5.18
C ILE A 188 -16.99 -23.67 6.69
N GLY A 189 -15.87 -23.61 7.42
CA GLY A 189 -15.89 -23.48 8.88
C GLY A 189 -16.64 -22.22 9.30
N TYR A 190 -17.20 -22.21 10.51
CA TYR A 190 -17.87 -21.01 11.03
C TYR A 190 -16.86 -19.88 11.20
N GLU A 191 -17.06 -18.79 10.47
CA GLU A 191 -16.15 -17.62 10.46
C GLU A 191 -16.39 -16.66 11.64
N GLY A 192 -17.43 -16.88 12.43
CA GLY A 192 -17.86 -15.94 13.47
C GLY A 192 -18.93 -14.96 12.98
N PRO A 193 -19.60 -14.25 13.90
CA PRO A 193 -20.38 -13.08 13.54
C PRO A 193 -19.45 -11.91 13.18
N PRO A 194 -19.96 -10.82 12.59
CA PRO A 194 -19.24 -9.55 12.53
C PRO A 194 -18.65 -9.17 13.89
N PHE A 195 -17.43 -8.63 13.93
CA PHE A 195 -16.78 -8.28 15.20
C PHE A 195 -17.59 -7.25 16.01
N SER A 196 -18.26 -6.33 15.32
CA SER A 196 -19.16 -5.33 15.89
C SER A 196 -20.35 -5.90 16.66
N ASP A 197 -20.75 -7.13 16.35
CA ASP A 197 -21.92 -7.79 16.96
C ASP A 197 -21.55 -8.51 18.28
N LEU A 198 -20.26 -8.57 18.61
CA LEU A 198 -19.78 -9.13 19.88
C LEU A 198 -20.07 -8.17 21.04
N ASP A 199 -20.18 -8.72 22.25
CA ASP A 199 -20.28 -7.91 23.47
C ASP A 199 -19.08 -6.96 23.63
N ASP A 200 -19.31 -5.73 24.07
CA ASP A 200 -18.29 -4.69 24.15
C ASP A 200 -17.09 -5.08 25.05
N GLU A 201 -17.32 -5.85 26.12
CA GLU A 201 -16.23 -6.32 26.98
C GLU A 201 -15.36 -7.35 26.26
N LEU A 202 -15.98 -8.21 25.46
CA LEU A 202 -15.27 -9.17 24.61
C LEU A 202 -14.46 -8.45 23.53
N GLN A 203 -15.03 -7.45 22.87
CA GLN A 203 -14.32 -6.63 21.88
C GLN A 203 -13.08 -5.97 22.50
N ARG A 204 -13.25 -5.27 23.64
CA ARG A 204 -12.12 -4.66 24.38
C ARG A 204 -11.07 -5.69 24.77
N GLY A 205 -11.48 -6.89 25.16
CA GLY A 205 -10.60 -8.01 25.49
C GLY A 205 -9.68 -8.40 24.32
N PHE A 206 -10.23 -8.51 23.11
CA PHE A 206 -9.44 -8.84 21.92
C PHE A 206 -8.52 -7.70 21.45
N HIS A 207 -8.97 -6.44 21.53
CA HIS A 207 -8.05 -5.31 21.30
C HIS A 207 -6.88 -5.35 22.28
N LYS A 208 -7.14 -5.59 23.58
CA LYS A 208 -6.06 -5.70 24.56
C LYS A 208 -5.15 -6.89 24.30
N TYR A 209 -5.73 -8.02 23.85
CA TYR A 209 -4.99 -9.23 23.50
C TYR A 209 -4.00 -8.98 22.35
N LEU A 210 -4.39 -8.25 21.30
CA LEU A 210 -3.50 -7.88 20.20
C LEU A 210 -2.46 -6.83 20.62
N GLU A 211 -2.87 -5.84 21.43
CA GLU A 211 -2.01 -4.74 21.87
C GLU A 211 -0.77 -5.25 22.64
N VAL A 212 -0.95 -6.16 23.61
CA VAL A 212 0.17 -6.71 24.40
C VAL A 212 1.14 -7.55 23.55
N ARG A 213 0.68 -8.03 22.38
CA ARG A 213 1.48 -8.73 21.37
C ARG A 213 2.18 -7.78 20.40
N GLY A 214 2.03 -6.48 20.59
CA GLY A 214 2.66 -5.44 19.78
C GLY A 214 1.86 -5.06 18.54
N ILE A 215 0.62 -5.53 18.41
CA ILE A 215 -0.28 -5.20 17.30
C ILE A 215 -1.19 -4.07 17.78
N LYS A 216 -0.83 -2.85 17.41
CA LYS A 216 -1.44 -1.59 17.87
C LYS A 216 -1.22 -0.50 16.83
N ALA A 217 -1.89 0.65 16.98
CA ALA A 217 -1.79 1.79 16.06
C ALA A 217 -0.34 2.19 15.70
N SER A 218 0.60 2.16 16.66
CA SER A 218 2.00 2.49 16.34
C SER A 218 2.68 1.52 15.36
N LEU A 219 2.27 0.24 15.36
CA LEU A 219 2.72 -0.72 14.35
C LEU A 219 2.09 -0.40 12.99
N SER A 220 0.79 -0.08 12.97
CA SER A 220 0.08 0.31 11.75
C SER A 220 0.71 1.52 11.07
N ASN A 221 1.08 2.56 11.84
CA ASN A 221 1.75 3.76 11.32
C ASN A 221 3.09 3.43 10.67
N PHE A 222 3.91 2.64 11.36
CA PHE A 222 5.17 2.16 10.83
C PHE A 222 4.97 1.37 9.53
N LEU A 223 3.97 0.47 9.51
CA LEU A 223 3.67 -0.35 8.34
C LEU A 223 3.16 0.48 7.17
N ALA A 224 2.38 1.53 7.40
CA ALA A 224 1.92 2.42 6.33
C ALA A 224 3.12 3.08 5.63
N GLU A 225 4.06 3.64 6.39
CA GLU A 225 5.27 4.22 5.82
C GLU A 225 6.17 3.19 5.13
N TYR A 226 6.30 2.00 5.72
CA TYR A 226 7.08 0.90 5.15
C TYR A 226 6.50 0.46 3.79
N MET A 227 5.18 0.25 3.74
CA MET A 227 4.49 -0.22 2.54
C MET A 227 4.47 0.83 1.43
N LEU A 228 4.36 2.11 1.76
CA LEU A 228 4.52 3.20 0.77
C LEU A 228 5.89 3.16 0.11
N ASN A 229 6.97 3.03 0.91
CA ASN A 229 8.32 2.93 0.35
C ASN A 229 8.53 1.65 -0.45
N LYS A 230 7.95 0.53 0.00
CA LYS A 230 7.98 -0.72 -0.74
C LYS A 230 7.31 -0.56 -2.11
N ASP A 231 6.16 0.09 -2.16
CA ASP A 231 5.42 0.32 -3.42
C ASP A 231 6.29 1.10 -4.43
N SER A 232 6.91 2.20 -4.01
CA SER A 232 7.84 2.99 -4.85
C SER A 232 9.04 2.17 -5.31
N ASN A 233 9.62 1.35 -4.43
CA ASN A 233 10.73 0.46 -4.78
C ASN A 233 10.34 -0.59 -5.83
N GLU A 234 9.18 -1.22 -5.65
CA GLU A 234 8.68 -2.24 -6.58
C GLU A 234 8.29 -1.62 -7.93
N TYR A 235 7.76 -0.39 -7.93
CA TYR A 235 7.46 0.33 -9.16
C TYR A 235 8.72 0.59 -10.00
N ILE A 236 9.77 1.14 -9.37
CA ILE A 236 11.07 1.36 -10.03
C ILE A 236 11.65 0.02 -10.53
N ARG A 237 11.54 -1.05 -9.72
CA ARG A 237 12.00 -2.37 -10.12
C ARG A 237 11.21 -2.92 -11.31
N TRP A 238 9.91 -2.73 -11.34
CA TRP A 238 9.04 -3.14 -12.44
C TRP A 238 9.43 -2.41 -13.73
N LEU A 239 9.63 -1.09 -13.69
CA LEU A 239 10.13 -0.31 -14.84
C LEU A 239 11.47 -0.83 -15.35
N ARG A 240 12.43 -1.10 -14.45
CA ARG A 240 13.75 -1.66 -14.82
C ARG A 240 13.62 -3.04 -15.46
N ASN A 241 12.80 -3.93 -14.90
CA ASN A 241 12.56 -5.26 -15.47
C ASN A 241 11.93 -5.18 -16.86
N MET A 242 10.99 -4.25 -17.09
CA MET A 242 10.41 -4.01 -18.40
C MET A 242 11.44 -3.49 -19.39
N LYS A 243 12.28 -2.55 -18.97
CA LYS A 243 13.39 -2.06 -19.80
C LYS A 243 14.31 -3.21 -20.21
N GLU A 244 14.77 -4.01 -19.26
CA GLU A 244 15.62 -5.18 -19.53
C GLU A 244 14.95 -6.20 -20.46
N PHE A 245 13.62 -6.34 -20.40
CA PHE A 245 12.87 -7.21 -21.29
C PHE A 245 12.85 -6.68 -22.73
N VAL A 246 12.60 -5.38 -22.92
CA VAL A 246 12.59 -4.73 -24.25
C VAL A 246 13.99 -4.63 -24.85
N GLU A 247 15.04 -4.60 -24.03
CA GLU A 247 16.42 -4.55 -24.51
C GLU A 247 16.94 -5.86 -25.13
N LYS A 248 16.32 -7.00 -24.79
CA LYS A 248 16.72 -8.35 -25.21
C LYS A 248 16.13 -8.74 -26.56
#